data_AF-A0A7S1EB55-F1
#
_entry.id   AF-A0A7S1EB55-F1
#
_cell.length_a   1.000
_cell.length_b   1.000
_cell.length_c   1.000
_cell.angle_alpha   90.00
_cell.angle_beta   90.00
_cell.angle_gamma   90.00
#
_symmetry.space_group_name_H-M   'P 1'
#
loop_
_entity.id
_entity.type
_entity.pdbx_description
1 polymer ?
#
loop_
_entity_poly.entity_id
_entity_poly.type
_entity_poly.pdbx_seq_one_letter_code
_entity_poly.pdbx_strand_id
1 'polypeptide(L)'
;DGFRHRAAELATEWLGPRTELEIQQTLRREVDQERWTSLDRTLKREAGDDGMVHVERLNEPRLQRQRLLLIGRLQRLQRLGLADEAQPGTWTVHNDAEKTLRALGERGDIIRTMQRAM
;
A
#
# COMPACT_ATOMS: atom_id res chain seq x y z
N ASP A 1 -5.28 17.76 18.63
CA ASP A 1 -5.21 17.46 17.18
C ASP A 1 -4.03 18.14 16.52
N GLY A 2 -3.16 17.33 15.94
CA GLY A 2 -1.78 17.70 15.63
C GLY A 2 -1.58 18.37 14.26
N PHE A 3 -0.42 19.00 14.10
CA PHE A 3 0.08 19.68 12.90
C PHE A 3 -0.22 19.00 11.56
N ARG A 4 -0.37 17.67 11.50
CA ARG A 4 -0.76 16.92 10.29
C ARG A 4 -2.14 17.31 9.75
N HIS A 5 -3.11 17.61 10.61
CA HIS A 5 -4.47 17.97 10.18
C HIS A 5 -4.48 19.36 9.54
N ARG A 6 -3.88 20.36 10.21
CA ARG A 6 -3.72 21.72 9.68
C ARG A 6 -2.88 21.77 8.40
N ALA A 7 -1.82 20.96 8.28
CA ALA A 7 -1.01 20.91 7.06
C ALA A 7 -1.78 20.33 5.86
N ALA A 8 -2.68 19.37 6.08
CA ALA A 8 -3.53 18.81 5.04
C ALA A 8 -4.61 19.79 4.56
N GLU A 9 -5.20 20.58 5.48
CA GLU A 9 -6.17 21.63 5.14
C GLU A 9 -5.52 22.77 4.33
N LEU A 10 -4.37 23.29 4.78
CA LEU A 10 -3.61 24.34 4.08
C LEU A 10 -3.15 23.90 2.68
N ALA A 11 -2.74 22.64 2.51
CA ALA A 11 -2.37 22.13 1.19
C ALA A 11 -3.58 22.03 0.24
N THR A 12 -4.76 21.68 0.77
CA THR A 12 -6.00 21.56 -0.01
C THR A 12 -6.51 22.93 -0.46
N GLU A 13 -6.31 23.98 0.34
CA GLU A 13 -6.71 25.36 0.01
C GLU A 13 -5.88 25.96 -1.15
N TRP A 14 -4.61 25.58 -1.28
CA TRP A 14 -3.71 26.10 -2.32
C TRP A 14 -3.60 25.21 -3.56
N LEU A 15 -3.82 23.90 -3.43
CA LEU A 15 -3.72 22.91 -4.53
C LEU A 15 -5.08 22.38 -4.99
N GLY A 16 -6.15 22.69 -4.28
CA GLY A 16 -7.48 22.09 -4.49
C GLY A 16 -7.60 20.67 -3.92
N PRO A 17 -8.82 20.09 -3.92
CA PRO A 17 -9.00 18.69 -3.56
C PRO A 17 -8.25 17.80 -4.57
N ARG A 18 -7.52 16.78 -4.08
CA ARG A 18 -6.88 15.80 -4.97
C ARG A 18 -7.94 15.18 -5.87
N THR A 19 -7.65 15.18 -7.16
CA THR A 19 -8.49 14.51 -8.15
C THR A 19 -8.40 12.99 -8.01
N GLU A 20 -9.44 12.28 -8.43
CA GLU A 20 -9.42 10.80 -8.50
C GLU A 20 -8.22 10.31 -9.34
N LEU A 21 -7.89 11.01 -10.42
CA LEU A 21 -6.74 10.66 -11.27
C LEU A 21 -5.42 10.71 -10.51
N GLU A 22 -5.20 11.77 -9.72
CA GLU A 22 -4.00 11.90 -8.90
C GLU A 22 -3.94 10.80 -7.83
N ILE A 23 -5.07 10.52 -7.17
CA ILE A 23 -5.18 9.42 -6.19
C ILE A 23 -4.76 8.09 -6.85
N GLN A 24 -5.31 7.78 -8.02
CA GLN A 24 -4.96 6.58 -8.79
C GLN A 24 -3.47 6.54 -9.18
N GLN A 25 -2.89 7.68 -9.60
CA GLN A 25 -1.46 7.75 -9.91
C GLN A 25 -0.58 7.49 -8.69
N THR A 26 -0.95 7.99 -7.51
CA THR A 26 -0.23 7.68 -6.27
C THR A 26 -0.32 6.20 -5.95
N LEU A 27 -1.53 5.61 -5.98
CA LEU A 27 -1.72 4.20 -5.68
C LEU A 27 -0.96 3.30 -6.66
N ARG A 28 -0.92 3.66 -7.95
CA ARG A 28 -0.08 2.94 -8.94
C ARG A 28 1.39 2.90 -8.56
N ARG A 29 1.94 4.02 -8.06
CA ARG A 29 3.34 4.08 -7.60
C ARG A 29 3.57 3.26 -6.33
N GLU A 30 2.56 3.03 -5.51
CA GLU A 30 2.68 2.23 -4.28
C GLU A 30 2.86 0.74 -4.57
N VAL A 31 2.36 0.23 -5.70
CA VAL A 31 2.42 -1.18 -6.08
C VAL A 31 3.84 -1.74 -5.95
N ASP A 32 4.82 -1.05 -6.52
CA ASP A 32 6.20 -1.54 -6.61
C ASP A 32 7.11 -1.16 -5.43
N GLN A 33 6.65 -0.29 -4.54
CA GLN A 33 7.50 0.24 -3.46
C GLN A 33 7.86 -0.81 -2.41
N GLU A 34 9.13 -0.88 -2.06
CA GLU A 34 9.64 -1.73 -0.97
C GLU A 34 9.43 -1.04 0.39
N ARG A 35 8.20 -0.63 0.68
CA ARG A 35 7.80 -0.04 1.97
C ARG A 35 6.36 -0.36 2.31
N TRP A 36 5.96 -0.13 3.55
CA TRP A 36 4.57 -0.28 3.97
C TRP A 36 3.73 0.88 3.40
N THR A 37 2.68 0.57 2.66
CA THR A 37 1.88 1.50 1.84
C THR A 37 0.41 1.55 2.27
N SER A 38 -0.43 2.29 1.53
CA SER A 38 -1.87 2.24 1.73
C SER A 38 -2.50 0.97 1.17
N LEU A 39 -1.97 0.42 0.07
CA LEU A 39 -2.41 -0.85 -0.50
C LEU A 39 -2.27 -2.00 0.51
N ASP A 40 -1.16 -2.04 1.25
CA ASP A 40 -0.95 -3.08 2.27
C ASP A 40 -1.94 -2.99 3.44
N ARG A 41 -2.31 -1.77 3.84
CA ARG A 41 -3.36 -1.54 4.85
C ARG A 41 -4.73 -1.97 4.36
N THR A 42 -5.01 -1.77 3.08
CA THR A 42 -6.24 -2.30 2.46
C THR A 42 -6.20 -3.82 2.46
N LEU A 43 -5.16 -4.46 1.94
CA LEU A 43 -5.02 -5.92 1.93
C LEU A 43 -5.19 -6.54 3.33
N LYS A 44 -4.55 -5.95 4.35
CA LYS A 44 -4.68 -6.41 5.75
C LYS A 44 -6.12 -6.29 6.28
N ARG A 45 -6.87 -5.27 5.85
CA ARG A 45 -8.28 -5.08 6.23
C ARG A 45 -9.21 -6.05 5.50
N GLU A 46 -8.89 -6.37 4.25
CA GLU A 46 -9.69 -7.26 3.40
C GLU A 46 -9.37 -8.75 3.60
N ALA A 47 -8.36 -9.06 4.42
CA ALA A 47 -8.11 -10.42 4.86
C ALA A 47 -9.35 -10.96 5.60
N GLY A 48 -9.76 -12.17 5.28
CA GLY A 48 -10.85 -12.86 5.97
C GLY A 48 -10.46 -13.24 7.40
N ASP A 49 -11.40 -13.87 8.10
CA ASP A 49 -11.17 -14.38 9.46
C ASP A 49 -10.07 -15.47 9.50
N ASP A 50 -9.80 -16.10 8.35
CA ASP A 50 -8.71 -17.04 8.11
C ASP A 50 -7.33 -16.37 7.91
N GLY A 51 -7.29 -15.03 7.91
CA GLY A 51 -6.07 -14.26 7.64
C GLY A 51 -5.67 -14.26 6.16
N MET A 52 -6.50 -14.79 5.26
CA MET A 52 -6.22 -14.88 3.83
C MET A 52 -6.94 -13.79 3.05
N VAL A 53 -6.28 -13.26 2.02
CA VAL A 53 -6.88 -12.34 1.06
C VAL A 53 -7.43 -13.15 -0.12
N HIS A 54 -8.75 -13.13 -0.26
CA HIS A 54 -9.44 -13.78 -1.38
C HIS A 54 -9.68 -12.75 -2.49
N VAL A 55 -9.16 -13.01 -3.70
CA VAL A 55 -9.31 -12.11 -4.87
C VAL A 55 -10.78 -11.86 -5.21
N GLU A 56 -11.66 -12.80 -4.88
CA GLU A 56 -13.12 -12.61 -5.03
C GLU A 56 -13.64 -11.46 -4.17
N ARG A 57 -13.16 -11.28 -2.93
CA ARG A 57 -13.51 -10.12 -2.08
C ARG A 57 -13.05 -8.80 -2.71
N LEU A 58 -11.96 -8.82 -3.48
CA LEU A 58 -11.47 -7.63 -4.19
C LEU A 58 -12.38 -7.21 -5.36
N ASN A 59 -13.39 -8.01 -5.72
CA ASN A 59 -14.44 -7.63 -6.69
C ASN A 59 -15.54 -6.76 -6.08
N GLU A 60 -15.56 -6.53 -4.77
CA GLU A 60 -16.58 -5.70 -4.14
C GLU A 60 -16.60 -4.28 -4.77
N PRO A 61 -17.79 -3.67 -4.99
CA PRO A 61 -17.90 -2.37 -5.67
C PRO A 61 -17.02 -1.26 -5.09
N ARG A 62 -16.79 -1.28 -3.78
CA ARG A 62 -15.92 -0.33 -3.05
C ARG A 62 -14.43 -0.50 -3.37
N LEU A 63 -14.00 -1.70 -3.78
CA LEU A 63 -12.60 -2.01 -4.14
C LEU A 63 -12.37 -2.04 -5.64
N GLN A 64 -13.42 -2.04 -6.46
CA GLN A 64 -13.33 -2.21 -7.92
C GLN A 64 -12.29 -1.30 -8.59
N ARG A 65 -12.17 -0.04 -8.15
CA ARG A 65 -11.17 0.91 -8.69
C ARG A 65 -9.73 0.55 -8.31
N GLN A 66 -9.52 -0.09 -7.16
CA GLN A 66 -8.21 -0.46 -6.63
C GLN A 66 -7.84 -1.93 -6.90
N ARG A 67 -8.79 -2.76 -7.35
CA ARG A 67 -8.64 -4.21 -7.52
C ARG A 67 -7.34 -4.60 -8.20
N LEU A 68 -7.05 -4.04 -9.37
CA LEU A 68 -5.83 -4.36 -10.12
C LEU A 68 -4.55 -3.94 -9.39
N LEU A 69 -4.61 -2.84 -8.62
CA LEU A 69 -3.48 -2.37 -7.81
C LEU A 69 -3.24 -3.28 -6.60
N LEU A 70 -4.30 -3.76 -5.97
CA LEU A 70 -4.23 -4.70 -4.85
C LEU A 70 -3.67 -6.05 -5.30
N ILE A 71 -4.10 -6.57 -6.45
CA ILE A 71 -3.55 -7.80 -7.05
C ILE A 71 -2.08 -7.60 -7.43
N GLY A 72 -1.75 -6.50 -8.12
CA GLY A 72 -0.36 -6.19 -8.46
C GLY A 72 0.52 -6.06 -7.21
N ARG A 73 -0.03 -5.53 -6.12
CA ARG A 73 0.67 -5.43 -4.83
C ARG A 73 0.92 -6.80 -4.22
N LEU A 74 -0.08 -7.70 -4.18
CA LEU A 74 0.10 -9.08 -3.73
C LEU A 74 1.21 -9.79 -4.51
N GLN A 75 1.22 -9.65 -5.83
CA GLN A 75 2.29 -10.19 -6.68
C GLN A 75 3.67 -9.58 -6.35
N ARG A 76 3.73 -8.28 -6.05
CA ARG A 76 4.98 -7.64 -5.60
C ARG A 76 5.45 -8.19 -4.26
N LEU A 77 4.54 -8.36 -3.30
CA LEU A 77 4.84 -8.94 -1.99
C LEU A 77 5.36 -10.37 -2.14
N GLN A 78 4.79 -11.18 -3.02
CA GLN A 78 5.31 -12.53 -3.32
C GLN A 78 6.71 -12.50 -3.91
N ARG A 79 7.01 -11.58 -4.84
CA ARG A 79 8.39 -11.40 -5.34
C ARG A 79 9.38 -11.01 -4.25
N LEU A 80 8.92 -10.39 -3.16
CA LEU A 80 9.72 -10.06 -1.98
C LEU A 80 9.75 -11.20 -0.95
N GLY A 81 9.05 -12.31 -1.19
CA GLY A 81 8.90 -13.40 -0.23
C GLY A 81 8.08 -13.04 0.99
N LEU A 82 7.12 -12.11 0.86
CA LEU A 82 6.27 -11.61 1.95
C LEU A 82 4.80 -12.01 1.81
N ALA A 83 4.46 -12.72 0.75
CA ALA A 83 3.13 -13.27 0.51
C ALA A 83 3.23 -14.51 -0.38
N ASP A 84 2.28 -15.43 -0.24
CA ASP A 84 2.17 -16.61 -1.09
C ASP A 84 0.75 -16.75 -1.64
N GLU A 85 0.61 -17.14 -2.89
CA GLU A 85 -0.66 -17.58 -3.47
C GLU A 85 -0.81 -19.09 -3.20
N ALA A 86 -1.40 -19.44 -2.05
CA ALA A 86 -1.57 -20.83 -1.63
C ALA A 86 -2.48 -21.62 -2.59
N GLN A 87 -3.46 -20.94 -3.18
CA GLN A 87 -4.35 -21.44 -4.22
C GLN A 87 -4.66 -20.30 -5.19
N PRO A 88 -5.01 -20.58 -6.46
CA PRO A 88 -5.36 -19.54 -7.41
C PRO A 88 -6.42 -18.59 -6.84
N GLY A 89 -6.08 -17.32 -6.69
CA GLY A 89 -6.97 -16.30 -6.14
C GLY A 89 -7.02 -16.22 -4.61
N THR A 90 -6.28 -17.03 -3.87
CA THR A 90 -6.23 -17.00 -2.40
C THR A 90 -4.80 -16.81 -1.92
N TRP A 91 -4.59 -15.69 -1.23
CA TRP A 91 -3.28 -15.19 -0.86
C TRP A 91 -3.09 -15.16 0.65
N THR A 92 -1.94 -15.61 1.13
CA THR A 92 -1.51 -15.44 2.51
C THR A 92 -0.43 -14.37 2.56
N VAL A 93 -0.70 -13.26 3.24
CA VAL A 93 0.33 -12.25 3.54
C VAL A 93 1.05 -12.68 4.81
N HIS A 94 2.37 -12.70 4.80
CA HIS A 94 3.15 -13.18 5.95
C HIS A 94 2.99 -12.24 7.16
N ASN A 95 2.97 -12.82 8.36
CA ASN A 95 2.76 -12.07 9.60
C ASN A 95 3.83 -11.00 9.86
N ASP A 96 5.04 -11.20 9.35
CA ASP A 96 6.15 -10.26 9.46
C ASP A 96 6.22 -9.24 8.31
N ALA A 97 5.36 -9.36 7.28
CA ALA A 97 5.37 -8.49 6.11
C ALA A 97 5.32 -7.00 6.47
N GLU A 98 4.45 -6.61 7.41
CA GLU A 98 4.35 -5.22 7.86
C GLU A 98 5.66 -4.73 8.49
N LYS A 99 6.27 -5.55 9.37
CA LYS A 99 7.53 -5.21 10.03
C LYS A 99 8.65 -5.07 9.01
N THR A 100 8.76 -6.04 8.09
CA THR A 100 9.80 -6.08 7.06
C THR A 100 9.68 -4.90 6.11
N LEU A 101 8.47 -4.58 5.63
CA LEU A 101 8.22 -3.43 4.77
C LEU A 101 8.48 -2.09 5.46
N ARG A 102 8.20 -1.96 6.76
CA ARG A 102 8.56 -0.74 7.51
C ARG A 102 10.07 -0.56 7.59
N ALA A 103 10.80 -1.62 7.92
CA ALA A 103 12.26 -1.59 7.98
C ALA A 103 12.91 -1.26 6.61
N LEU A 104 12.40 -1.83 5.51
CA LEU A 104 12.86 -1.50 4.16
C LEU A 104 12.60 -0.02 3.82
N GLY A 105 11.42 0.50 4.17
CA GLY A 105 11.07 1.91 3.99
C GLY A 105 11.99 2.85 4.77
N GLU A 106 12.26 2.55 6.04
CA GLU A 106 13.16 3.32 6.90
C GLU A 106 14.58 3.37 6.30
N ARG A 107 15.12 2.23 5.86
CA ARG A 107 16.42 2.16 5.20
C ARG A 107 16.47 3.04 3.94
N GLY A 108 15.42 3.00 3.12
CA GLY A 108 15.32 3.84 1.93
C GLY A 108 15.25 5.34 2.23
N ASP A 109 14.59 5.72 3.31
CA ASP A 109 14.48 7.12 3.74
C ASP A 109 15.82 7.65 4.30
N ILE A 110 16.58 6.81 5.03
CA ILE A 110 17.94 7.13 5.50
C ILE A 110 18.86 7.42 4.31
N ILE A 111 18.91 6.52 3.33
CA ILE A 111 19.76 6.69 2.13
C ILE A 111 19.40 7.98 1.40
N ARG A 112 18.10 8.26 1.21
CA ARG A 112 17.63 9.48 0.54
C ARG A 112 18.01 10.75 1.30
N THR A 113 17.98 10.70 2.63
CA THR A 113 18.36 11.83 3.48
C THR A 113 19.86 12.11 3.37
N MET A 114 20.70 11.07 3.41
CA MET A 114 22.15 11.19 3.23
C MET A 114 22.51 11.75 1.84
N GLN A 115 21.85 11.28 0.79
CA GLN A 115 22.08 11.76 -0.58
C GLN A 115 21.72 13.24 -0.79
N ARG A 116 20.81 13.81 0.02
CA ARG A 116 20.42 15.22 -0.07
C ARG A 116 21.32 16.16 0.74
N ALA A 117 22.13 15.60 1.64
CA ALA A 117 23.02 16.37 2.52
C ALA A 117 24.45 16.50 1.95
N MET A 118 24.73 15.88 0.80
CA MET A 118 25.96 16.02 0.02
C MET A 118 25.70 16.92 -1.19
#